data_AF-A0A644YWD8-F1
#
_entry.id   AF-A0A644YWD8-F1
#
_cell.length_a   1.000
_cell.length_b   1.000
_cell.length_c   1.000
_cell.angle_alpha   90.00
_cell.angle_beta   90.00
_cell.angle_gamma   90.00
#
_symmetry.space_group_name_H-M   'P 1'
#
loop_
_entity.id
_entity.type
_entity.pdbx_description
1 polymer ?
#
loop_
_entity_poly.entity_id
_entity_poly.type
_entity_poly.pdbx_seq_one_letter_code
_entity_poly.pdbx_strand_id
1 'polypeptide(L)'
;MKKNASQHRLVLQIQNNNQNDYTSKLASIGIGESCHHQNNAGNRRIYLAFSYFYNQLLTLSNGGTQIEKIIEFYEKVLVAIIVKIDVNSHADAYTLFESLNNRGLPLSPIDMIKNKLFSTLEKANIGNRMEVYFQRWNEIINLLGDDSTNQERFLRQFYNAFRADLSSIYKVPMAKKTNLIEIYEKLIDNNPEVFVEQLSVAAKIYSYFLDPESITESRKFIKPLLNLSRIQGAPSYILLIKLFRDQMLLGLADDQLCQIINILVAFFVRRNITDNPSTRDLNQLFMGIVDKIDTSSGMDVVKFVRTTLQNVSSSDENFIESLRGPIYEENSGATRFILCAIEENSMTKETLKDLWQRNKKDYIWTIEHIFPQDPSITEAWVQTIADGDRPKAVNIHQTHLHKLGNLTLSAYNANLGRLSLEEKRDKRDGEGRFIGYRNGLYLNEDLKDIQSWKAEDIDQRTDRLITAVTSLFSFSRYEL
;
A
#
# COMPACT_ATOMS: atom_id res chain seq x y z
N MET A 1 3.04 23.27 -41.24
CA MET A 1 4.20 24.19 -41.29
C MET A 1 4.22 25.01 -39.99
N LYS A 2 5.40 25.29 -39.41
CA LYS A 2 5.53 26.10 -38.18
C LYS A 2 4.92 27.49 -38.39
N LYS A 3 4.06 27.95 -37.46
CA LYS A 3 3.56 29.34 -37.44
C LYS A 3 4.45 30.27 -36.61
N ASN A 4 5.33 29.75 -35.75
CA ASN A 4 6.21 30.54 -34.90
C ASN A 4 7.58 29.86 -34.68
N ALA A 5 8.67 30.62 -34.68
CA ALA A 5 10.03 30.09 -34.57
C ALA A 5 10.33 29.52 -33.17
N SER A 6 9.72 30.09 -32.13
CA SER A 6 9.86 29.72 -30.71
C SER A 6 9.11 28.44 -30.32
N GLN A 7 8.17 27.95 -31.13
CA GLN A 7 7.38 26.77 -30.78
C GLN A 7 8.13 25.48 -31.11
N HIS A 8 8.35 24.62 -30.11
CA HIS A 8 8.97 23.31 -30.28
C HIS A 8 8.07 22.40 -31.14
N ARG A 9 8.69 21.57 -32.01
CA ARG A 9 7.94 20.63 -32.88
C ARG A 9 7.40 19.42 -32.11
N LEU A 10 8.03 19.11 -30.98
CA LEU A 10 7.65 18.01 -30.09
C LEU A 10 7.23 18.63 -28.75
N VAL A 11 6.05 18.24 -28.28
CA VAL A 11 5.57 18.54 -26.94
C VAL A 11 5.41 17.19 -26.24
N LEU A 12 6.20 16.97 -25.20
CA LEU A 12 6.12 15.78 -24.38
C LEU A 12 4.97 15.89 -23.37
N GLN A 13 4.58 14.74 -22.84
CA GLN A 13 3.70 14.68 -21.68
C GLN A 13 4.28 15.50 -20.51
N ILE A 14 3.43 16.18 -19.75
CA ILE A 14 3.85 17.00 -18.60
C ILE A 14 4.12 16.14 -17.35
N GLN A 15 3.52 14.94 -17.28
CA GLN A 15 3.69 14.00 -16.16
C GLN A 15 5.16 13.77 -15.83
N ASN A 16 5.45 13.58 -14.55
CA ASN A 16 6.81 13.41 -14.02
C ASN A 16 7.76 14.56 -14.38
N ASN A 17 7.24 15.76 -14.65
CA ASN A 17 7.98 16.93 -15.17
C ASN A 17 8.70 16.70 -16.51
N ASN A 18 8.26 15.72 -17.31
CA ASN A 18 8.92 15.38 -18.58
C ASN A 18 8.96 16.58 -19.56
N GLN A 19 7.85 17.31 -19.72
CA GLN A 19 7.84 18.49 -20.58
C GLN A 19 8.80 19.59 -20.08
N ASN A 20 8.83 19.85 -18.77
CA ASN A 20 9.71 20.85 -18.17
C ASN A 20 11.18 20.45 -18.30
N ASP A 21 11.50 19.19 -18.05
CA ASP A 21 12.86 18.66 -18.22
C ASP A 21 13.31 18.77 -19.68
N TYR A 22 12.42 18.50 -20.63
CA TYR A 22 12.71 18.58 -22.06
C TYR A 22 12.96 20.01 -22.52
N THR A 23 12.07 20.94 -22.20
CA THR A 23 12.24 22.36 -22.57
C THR A 23 13.48 22.95 -21.89
N SER A 24 13.70 22.62 -20.62
CA SER A 24 14.87 23.06 -19.86
C SER A 24 16.17 22.52 -20.43
N LYS A 25 16.18 21.25 -20.85
CA LYS A 25 17.37 20.69 -21.49
C LYS A 25 17.65 21.31 -22.86
N LEU A 26 16.62 21.55 -23.66
CA LEU A 26 16.77 22.25 -24.95
C LEU A 26 17.26 23.69 -24.78
N ALA A 27 16.71 24.42 -23.80
CA ALA A 27 17.15 25.77 -23.49
C ALA A 27 18.64 25.80 -23.08
N SER A 28 19.10 24.79 -22.32
CA SER A 28 20.51 24.67 -21.90
C SER A 28 21.51 24.54 -23.07
N ILE A 29 21.05 24.16 -24.26
CA ILE A 29 21.85 24.04 -25.48
C ILE A 29 21.50 25.11 -26.53
N GLY A 30 20.79 26.17 -26.13
CA GLY A 30 20.46 27.31 -26.99
C GLY A 30 19.23 27.12 -27.88
N ILE A 31 18.37 26.13 -27.60
CA ILE A 31 17.14 25.86 -28.37
C ILE A 31 15.90 26.22 -27.54
N GLY A 32 15.24 27.35 -27.87
CA GLY A 32 14.02 27.81 -27.21
C GLY A 32 14.28 28.85 -26.11
N GLU A 33 13.24 29.20 -25.37
CA GLU A 33 13.30 30.20 -24.29
C GLU A 33 13.80 29.58 -22.97
N SER A 34 14.47 30.39 -22.16
CA SER A 34 15.00 29.98 -20.84
C SER A 34 13.87 29.56 -19.90
N CYS A 35 13.98 28.37 -19.29
CA CYS A 35 13.05 27.91 -18.27
C CYS A 35 13.76 27.32 -17.05
N HIS A 36 13.08 27.33 -15.90
CA HIS A 36 13.64 26.89 -14.63
C HIS A 36 14.08 25.42 -14.64
N HIS A 37 15.30 25.16 -14.18
CA HIS A 37 15.79 23.81 -13.92
C HIS A 37 15.13 23.22 -12.68
N GLN A 38 14.71 21.96 -12.79
CA GLN A 38 14.22 21.18 -11.64
C GLN A 38 15.38 20.72 -10.76
N ASN A 39 15.13 20.52 -9.46
CA ASN A 39 16.12 19.96 -8.55
C ASN A 39 16.65 18.61 -9.07
N ASN A 40 17.96 18.40 -8.93
CA ASN A 40 18.67 17.21 -9.42
C ASN A 40 18.50 16.97 -10.94
N ALA A 41 18.33 18.02 -11.76
CA ALA A 41 18.12 17.93 -13.20
C ALA A 41 19.01 16.90 -13.91
N GLY A 42 20.32 16.87 -13.60
CA GLY A 42 21.28 15.93 -14.18
C GLY A 42 20.97 14.44 -13.96
N ASN A 43 20.23 14.09 -12.90
CA ASN A 43 19.83 12.72 -12.57
C ASN A 43 18.44 12.36 -13.12
N ARG A 44 17.75 13.29 -13.78
CA ARG A 44 16.40 13.07 -14.31
C ARG A 44 16.47 12.38 -15.67
N ARG A 45 15.49 11.54 -15.98
CA ARG A 45 15.54 10.60 -17.12
C ARG A 45 15.81 11.26 -18.46
N ILE A 46 15.23 12.44 -18.72
CA ILE A 46 15.43 13.17 -19.98
C ILE A 46 16.85 13.71 -20.11
N TYR A 47 17.43 14.20 -19.02
CA TYR A 47 18.82 14.66 -18.99
C TYR A 47 19.78 13.49 -19.19
N LEU A 48 19.55 12.37 -18.52
CA LEU A 48 20.34 11.15 -18.69
C LEU A 48 20.24 10.62 -20.13
N ALA A 49 19.05 10.59 -20.72
CA ALA A 49 18.86 10.18 -22.11
C ALA A 49 19.59 11.11 -23.09
N PHE A 50 19.49 12.44 -22.90
CA PHE A 50 20.24 13.40 -23.71
C PHE A 50 21.74 13.15 -23.60
N SER A 51 22.28 13.08 -22.38
CA SER A 51 23.72 12.88 -22.16
C SER A 51 24.19 11.57 -22.77
N TYR A 52 23.41 10.50 -22.64
CA TYR A 52 23.69 9.21 -23.26
C TYR A 52 23.78 9.34 -24.79
N PHE A 53 22.73 9.82 -25.46
CA PHE A 53 22.72 9.89 -26.93
C PHE A 53 23.75 10.90 -27.46
N TYR A 54 23.96 12.01 -26.76
CA TYR A 54 25.00 12.98 -27.10
C TYR A 54 26.39 12.35 -27.03
N ASN A 55 26.71 11.62 -25.96
CA ASN A 55 27.97 10.91 -25.84
C ASN A 55 28.12 9.82 -26.91
N GLN A 56 27.07 9.06 -27.20
CA GLN A 56 27.11 8.07 -28.29
C GLN A 56 27.42 8.75 -29.64
N LEU A 57 26.81 9.90 -29.93
CA LEU A 57 27.10 10.66 -31.16
C LEU A 57 28.56 11.16 -31.20
N LEU A 58 29.14 11.54 -30.06
CA LEU A 58 30.55 11.91 -29.99
C LEU A 58 31.49 10.73 -30.24
N THR A 59 31.14 9.52 -29.81
CA THR A 59 31.96 8.31 -30.04
C THR A 59 31.99 7.85 -31.51
N LEU A 60 31.07 8.33 -32.35
CA LEU A 60 31.01 7.96 -33.77
C LEU A 60 32.12 8.60 -34.63
N SER A 61 32.98 9.45 -34.07
CA SER A 61 34.01 10.21 -34.79
C SER A 61 35.28 9.44 -35.18
N ASN A 62 35.36 8.13 -34.96
CA ASN A 62 36.57 7.33 -35.26
C ASN A 62 36.70 6.92 -36.74
N GLY A 63 36.55 7.88 -37.67
CA GLY A 63 36.79 7.62 -39.11
C GLY A 63 36.12 8.55 -40.13
N GLY A 64 35.70 9.76 -39.75
CA GLY A 64 35.09 10.75 -40.65
C GLY A 64 34.83 12.08 -39.93
N THR A 65 34.34 13.11 -40.64
CA THR A 65 33.96 14.36 -39.96
C THR A 65 32.67 14.15 -39.14
N GLN A 66 32.53 14.85 -38.02
CA GLN A 66 31.37 14.72 -37.13
C GLN A 66 30.04 14.99 -37.84
N ILE A 67 30.05 15.88 -38.83
CA ILE A 67 28.87 16.27 -39.62
C ILE A 67 28.40 15.11 -40.51
N GLU A 68 29.32 14.41 -41.18
CA GLU A 68 28.98 13.26 -42.04
C GLU A 68 28.29 12.16 -41.24
N LYS A 69 28.78 11.86 -40.03
CA LYS A 69 28.16 10.84 -39.16
C LYS A 69 26.78 11.23 -38.63
N ILE A 70 26.56 12.51 -38.37
CA ILE A 70 25.23 13.02 -38.00
C ILE A 70 24.26 12.88 -39.18
N ILE A 71 24.71 13.18 -40.40
CA ILE A 71 23.92 13.01 -41.62
C ILE A 71 23.59 11.53 -41.85
N GLU A 72 24.57 10.63 -41.75
CA GLU A 72 24.33 9.17 -41.84
C GLU A 72 23.30 8.68 -40.81
N PHE A 73 23.36 9.19 -39.57
CA PHE A 73 22.36 8.86 -38.55
C PHE A 73 20.97 9.41 -38.90
N TYR A 74 20.90 10.65 -39.38
CA TYR A 74 19.65 11.26 -39.82
C TYR A 74 19.01 10.47 -40.98
N GLU A 75 19.79 10.06 -41.97
CA GLU A 75 19.33 9.21 -43.07
C GLU A 75 18.79 7.86 -42.57
N LYS A 76 19.45 7.25 -41.58
CA LYS A 76 18.94 6.03 -40.92
C LYS A 76 17.62 6.25 -40.20
N VAL A 77 17.44 7.40 -39.56
CA VAL A 77 16.16 7.76 -38.91
C VAL A 77 15.06 7.99 -39.95
N LEU A 78 15.38 8.59 -41.11
CA LEU A 78 14.42 8.82 -42.18
C LEU A 78 13.88 7.52 -42.80
N VAL A 79 14.68 6.45 -42.83
CA VAL A 79 14.25 5.13 -43.33
C VAL A 79 13.65 4.24 -42.24
N ALA A 80 13.50 4.75 -41.01
CA ALA A 80 12.88 4.00 -39.93
C ALA A 80 11.39 3.75 -40.25
N ILE A 81 10.96 2.49 -40.11
CA ILE A 81 9.57 2.10 -40.34
C ILE A 81 8.79 2.28 -39.05
N ILE A 82 7.77 3.13 -39.08
CA ILE A 82 6.79 3.27 -38.01
C ILE A 82 5.64 2.31 -38.30
N VAL A 83 5.48 1.29 -37.45
CA VAL A 83 4.29 0.44 -37.48
C VAL A 83 3.20 1.12 -36.65
N LYS A 84 2.15 1.59 -37.33
CA LYS A 84 0.95 2.13 -36.69
C LYS A 84 -0.11 1.04 -36.64
N ILE A 85 -0.61 0.75 -35.45
CA ILE A 85 -1.76 -0.15 -35.24
C ILE A 85 -2.94 0.73 -34.85
N ASP A 86 -3.98 0.71 -35.68
CA ASP A 86 -5.25 1.37 -35.40
C ASP A 86 -6.20 0.38 -34.73
N VAL A 87 -6.88 0.86 -33.69
CA VAL A 87 -7.83 0.07 -32.89
C VAL A 87 -9.12 0.85 -32.72
N ASN A 88 -10.22 0.12 -32.55
CA ASN A 88 -11.57 0.71 -32.53
C ASN A 88 -11.93 1.36 -31.19
N SER A 89 -11.21 1.04 -30.11
CA SER A 89 -11.43 1.59 -28.77
C SER A 89 -10.12 1.74 -28.00
N HIS A 90 -10.11 2.58 -26.96
CA HIS A 90 -8.94 2.63 -26.06
C HIS A 90 -8.82 1.31 -25.26
N ALA A 91 -9.92 0.61 -24.97
CA ALA A 91 -9.86 -0.71 -24.32
C ALA A 91 -9.10 -1.75 -25.17
N ASP A 92 -9.34 -1.78 -26.49
CA ASP A 92 -8.59 -2.62 -27.43
C ASP A 92 -7.13 -2.18 -27.50
N ALA A 93 -6.89 -0.86 -27.50
CA ALA A 93 -5.54 -0.29 -27.45
C ALA A 93 -4.76 -0.78 -26.23
N TYR A 94 -5.39 -0.78 -25.05
CA TYR A 94 -4.79 -1.22 -23.80
C TYR A 94 -4.44 -2.71 -23.84
N THR A 95 -5.38 -3.53 -24.29
CA THR A 95 -5.19 -4.99 -24.36
C THR A 95 -4.07 -5.34 -25.33
N LEU A 96 -4.04 -4.70 -26.51
CA LEU A 96 -2.95 -4.82 -27.45
C LEU A 96 -1.63 -4.34 -26.83
N PHE A 97 -1.63 -3.21 -26.11
CA PHE A 97 -0.44 -2.68 -25.48
C PHE A 97 0.12 -3.60 -24.39
N GLU A 98 -0.70 -4.10 -23.46
CA GLU A 98 -0.25 -5.08 -22.45
C GLU A 98 0.32 -6.35 -23.12
N SER A 99 -0.29 -6.80 -24.23
CA SER A 99 0.21 -7.97 -24.95
C SER A 99 1.53 -7.72 -25.71
N LEU A 100 1.70 -6.53 -26.29
CA LEU A 100 2.88 -6.13 -27.05
C LEU A 100 4.04 -5.69 -26.16
N ASN A 101 3.75 -5.15 -24.97
CA ASN A 101 4.71 -4.41 -24.16
C ASN A 101 5.39 -5.23 -23.06
N ASN A 102 5.59 -6.54 -23.28
CA ASN A 102 6.40 -7.42 -22.42
C ASN A 102 7.89 -6.99 -22.30
N ARG A 103 8.31 -5.84 -22.85
CA ARG A 103 9.68 -5.30 -22.84
C ARG A 103 9.80 -3.78 -22.61
N GLY A 104 8.72 -3.04 -22.31
CA GLY A 104 8.72 -1.57 -22.10
C GLY A 104 7.82 -1.11 -20.93
N LEU A 105 7.72 0.21 -20.70
CA LEU A 105 6.82 0.79 -19.68
C LEU A 105 5.37 0.84 -20.21
N PRO A 106 4.40 0.14 -19.61
CA PRO A 106 3.00 0.15 -20.03
C PRO A 106 2.35 1.53 -19.80
N LEU A 107 1.43 1.94 -20.68
CA LEU A 107 0.51 3.05 -20.41
C LEU A 107 -0.42 2.55 -19.32
N SER A 108 -0.48 3.27 -18.20
CA SER A 108 -1.34 2.86 -17.10
C SER A 108 -2.81 3.07 -17.48
N PRO A 109 -3.75 2.29 -16.91
CA PRO A 109 -5.18 2.56 -17.07
C PRO A 109 -5.55 4.02 -16.76
N ILE A 110 -4.84 4.66 -15.83
CA ILE A 110 -5.08 6.06 -15.47
C ILE A 110 -4.68 7.02 -16.59
N ASP A 111 -3.59 6.74 -17.32
CA ASP A 111 -3.17 7.55 -18.47
C ASP A 111 -4.18 7.47 -19.62
N MET A 112 -4.81 6.31 -19.79
CA MET A 112 -5.82 6.10 -20.83
C MET A 112 -7.12 6.82 -20.49
N ILE A 113 -7.57 6.74 -19.23
CA ILE A 113 -8.74 7.48 -18.73
C ILE A 113 -8.49 8.99 -18.84
N LYS A 114 -7.27 9.44 -18.52
CA LYS A 114 -6.83 10.83 -18.71
C LYS A 114 -6.99 11.28 -20.16
N ASN A 115 -6.41 10.53 -21.10
CA ASN A 115 -6.44 10.88 -22.52
C ASN A 115 -7.88 10.92 -23.06
N LYS A 116 -8.71 9.95 -22.66
CA LYS A 116 -10.13 9.92 -22.98
C LYS A 116 -10.85 11.16 -22.46
N LEU A 117 -10.63 11.52 -21.19
CA LEU A 117 -11.21 12.70 -20.56
C LEU A 117 -10.88 13.98 -21.36
N PHE A 118 -9.60 14.24 -21.63
CA PHE A 118 -9.20 15.44 -22.38
C PHE A 118 -9.74 15.45 -23.80
N SER A 119 -9.73 14.31 -24.50
CA SER A 119 -10.31 14.23 -25.85
C SER A 119 -11.81 14.55 -25.86
N THR A 120 -12.57 14.06 -24.87
CA THR A 120 -14.01 14.37 -24.76
C THR A 120 -14.24 15.85 -24.38
N LEU A 121 -13.44 16.42 -23.47
CA LEU A 121 -13.51 17.84 -23.10
C LEU A 121 -13.17 18.78 -24.28
N GLU A 122 -12.18 18.42 -25.10
CA GLU A 122 -11.82 19.17 -26.31
C GLU A 122 -12.97 19.17 -27.32
N LYS A 123 -13.57 18.01 -27.60
CA LYS A 123 -14.71 17.88 -28.52
C LYS A 123 -15.94 18.66 -28.06
N ALA A 124 -16.15 18.75 -26.76
CA ALA A 124 -17.24 19.53 -26.17
C ALA A 124 -17.02 21.06 -26.24
N ASN A 125 -15.93 21.54 -26.88
CA ASN A 125 -15.58 22.95 -27.03
C ASN A 125 -15.46 23.72 -25.70
N ILE A 126 -15.05 23.04 -24.62
CA ILE A 126 -14.85 23.65 -23.29
C ILE A 126 -13.47 24.34 -23.21
N GLY A 127 -13.05 24.99 -24.31
CA GLY A 127 -11.68 25.48 -24.52
C GLY A 127 -11.18 26.46 -23.46
N ASN A 128 -12.08 27.21 -22.81
CA ASN A 128 -11.72 28.18 -21.77
C ASN A 128 -11.55 27.56 -20.37
N ARG A 129 -11.82 26.27 -20.17
CA ARG A 129 -11.67 25.58 -18.86
C ARG A 129 -10.73 24.37 -18.90
N MET A 130 -10.07 24.10 -20.03
CA MET A 130 -9.19 22.94 -20.18
C MET A 130 -8.07 22.93 -19.13
N GLU A 131 -7.51 24.10 -18.81
CA GLU A 131 -6.50 24.25 -17.78
C GLU A 131 -7.03 23.87 -16.38
N VAL A 132 -8.29 24.17 -16.08
CA VAL A 132 -8.93 23.80 -14.80
C VAL A 132 -9.07 22.28 -14.67
N TYR A 133 -9.55 21.60 -15.71
CA TYR A 133 -9.64 20.13 -15.69
C TYR A 133 -8.25 19.47 -15.64
N PHE A 134 -7.25 20.09 -16.28
CA PHE A 134 -5.87 19.65 -16.19
C PHE A 134 -5.31 19.77 -14.78
N GLN A 135 -5.52 20.91 -14.12
CA GLN A 135 -5.12 21.10 -12.73
C GLN A 135 -5.83 20.11 -11.80
N ARG A 136 -7.16 19.97 -11.90
CA ARG A 136 -7.95 18.99 -11.12
C ARG A 136 -7.47 17.56 -11.32
N TRP A 137 -7.16 17.16 -12.55
CA TRP A 137 -6.62 15.82 -12.81
C TRP A 137 -5.27 15.63 -12.13
N ASN A 138 -4.36 16.60 -12.23
CA ASN A 138 -3.07 16.50 -11.57
C ASN A 138 -3.19 16.48 -10.04
N GLU A 139 -4.14 17.21 -9.46
CA GLU A 139 -4.46 17.14 -8.03
C GLU A 139 -4.89 15.72 -7.63
N ILE A 140 -5.77 15.08 -8.41
CA ILE A 140 -6.18 13.68 -8.19
C ILE A 140 -4.96 12.76 -8.19
N ILE A 141 -4.08 12.87 -9.18
CA ILE A 141 -2.87 12.02 -9.26
C ILE A 141 -1.94 12.27 -8.07
N ASN A 142 -1.72 13.53 -7.71
CA ASN A 142 -0.86 13.88 -6.57
C ASN A 142 -1.40 13.32 -5.25
N LEU A 143 -2.73 13.35 -5.04
CA LEU A 143 -3.39 12.78 -3.85
C LEU A 143 -3.24 11.26 -3.76
N LEU A 144 -3.20 10.57 -4.91
CA LEU A 144 -3.05 9.11 -4.98
C LEU A 144 -1.58 8.65 -4.91
N GLY A 145 -0.64 9.58 -5.12
CA GLY A 145 0.79 9.31 -5.20
C GLY A 145 1.21 8.67 -6.53
N ASP A 146 2.52 8.44 -6.71
CA ASP A 146 3.11 7.97 -7.97
C ASP A 146 2.99 6.44 -8.20
N ASP A 147 2.44 5.68 -7.25
CA ASP A 147 2.24 4.23 -7.41
C ASP A 147 1.01 3.93 -8.27
N SER A 148 1.26 3.47 -9.51
CA SER A 148 0.21 3.06 -10.45
C SER A 148 -0.72 1.98 -9.90
N THR A 149 -0.25 1.15 -8.97
CA THR A 149 -1.05 0.12 -8.30
C THR A 149 -2.11 0.74 -7.40
N ASN A 150 -1.77 1.80 -6.67
CA ASN A 150 -2.71 2.52 -5.81
C ASN A 150 -3.73 3.29 -6.63
N GLN A 151 -3.27 3.92 -7.72
CA GLN A 151 -4.12 4.62 -8.68
C GLN A 151 -5.15 3.67 -9.33
N GLU A 152 -4.72 2.52 -9.83
CA GLU A 152 -5.62 1.52 -10.42
C GLU A 152 -6.60 0.96 -9.37
N ARG A 153 -6.10 0.65 -8.16
CA ARG A 153 -6.93 0.16 -7.06
C ARG A 153 -8.01 1.17 -6.70
N PHE A 154 -7.65 2.44 -6.55
CA PHE A 154 -8.58 3.53 -6.30
C PHE A 154 -9.68 3.56 -7.35
N LEU A 155 -9.34 3.55 -8.64
CA LEU A 155 -10.33 3.60 -9.71
C LEU A 155 -11.32 2.43 -9.66
N ARG A 156 -10.84 1.20 -9.37
CA ARG A 156 -11.74 0.06 -9.20
C ARG A 156 -12.64 0.21 -7.97
N GLN A 157 -12.06 0.64 -6.85
CA GLN A 157 -12.79 0.76 -5.59
C GLN A 157 -13.80 1.91 -5.61
N PHE A 158 -13.48 3.04 -6.25
CA PHE A 158 -14.41 4.13 -6.51
C PHE A 158 -15.65 3.64 -7.26
N TYR A 159 -15.47 2.99 -8.41
CA TYR A 159 -16.61 2.48 -9.17
C TYR A 159 -17.41 1.47 -8.33
N ASN A 160 -16.74 0.53 -7.66
CA ASN A 160 -17.40 -0.49 -6.86
C ASN A 160 -18.19 0.09 -5.67
N ALA A 161 -17.72 1.19 -5.07
CA ALA A 161 -18.38 1.88 -3.97
C ALA A 161 -19.61 2.70 -4.43
N PHE A 162 -19.61 3.19 -5.68
CA PHE A 162 -20.67 4.04 -6.21
C PHE A 162 -21.42 3.42 -7.38
N ARG A 163 -21.30 2.09 -7.57
CA ARG A 163 -21.90 1.39 -8.72
C ARG A 163 -23.42 1.56 -8.80
N ALA A 164 -24.10 1.69 -7.67
CA ALA A 164 -25.54 1.90 -7.62
C ALA A 164 -25.90 3.26 -8.26
N ASP A 165 -25.25 4.32 -7.80
CA ASP A 165 -25.37 5.70 -8.34
C ASP A 165 -25.01 5.76 -9.83
N LEU A 166 -23.98 5.01 -10.25
CA LEU A 166 -23.45 5.03 -11.62
C LEU A 166 -24.16 4.07 -12.59
N SER A 167 -25.03 3.19 -12.07
CA SER A 167 -25.66 2.13 -12.86
C SER A 167 -26.62 2.66 -13.94
N SER A 168 -27.14 3.87 -13.78
CA SER A 168 -27.98 4.53 -14.79
C SER A 168 -27.20 4.93 -16.05
N ILE A 169 -25.88 5.09 -15.93
CA ILE A 169 -24.99 5.44 -17.04
C ILE A 169 -24.44 4.17 -17.68
N TYR A 170 -23.80 3.32 -16.87
CA TYR A 170 -23.23 2.06 -17.34
C TYR A 170 -23.20 1.03 -16.23
N LYS A 171 -24.03 -0.01 -16.38
CA LYS A 171 -24.20 -1.05 -15.37
C LYS A 171 -23.18 -2.17 -15.57
N VAL A 172 -22.20 -2.22 -14.67
CA VAL A 172 -21.25 -3.32 -14.57
C VAL A 172 -21.32 -3.93 -13.17
N PRO A 173 -21.40 -5.27 -13.03
CA PRO A 173 -21.51 -5.89 -11.71
C PRO A 173 -20.34 -5.55 -10.77
N MET A 174 -19.13 -5.49 -11.32
CA MET A 174 -17.90 -5.17 -10.58
C MET A 174 -16.81 -4.66 -11.54
N ALA A 175 -16.13 -3.59 -11.15
CA ALA A 175 -14.92 -3.13 -11.82
C ALA A 175 -13.75 -4.09 -11.56
N LYS A 176 -13.13 -4.52 -12.65
CA LYS A 176 -11.94 -5.36 -12.73
C LYS A 176 -10.92 -4.65 -13.63
N LYS A 177 -9.64 -5.06 -13.58
CA LYS A 177 -8.60 -4.50 -14.46
C LYS A 177 -9.01 -4.52 -15.94
N THR A 178 -9.69 -5.58 -16.38
CA THR A 178 -10.05 -5.81 -17.80
C THR A 178 -11.18 -4.92 -18.32
N ASN A 179 -12.09 -4.44 -17.48
CA ASN A 179 -13.23 -3.62 -17.90
C ASN A 179 -13.15 -2.17 -17.38
N LEU A 180 -12.06 -1.82 -16.68
CA LEU A 180 -11.91 -0.53 -16.03
C LEU A 180 -11.96 0.61 -17.05
N ILE A 181 -11.21 0.49 -18.14
CA ILE A 181 -11.14 1.55 -19.16
C ILE A 181 -12.53 1.78 -19.76
N GLU A 182 -13.22 0.71 -20.16
CA GLU A 182 -14.55 0.79 -20.75
C GLU A 182 -15.57 1.46 -19.79
N ILE A 183 -15.55 1.10 -18.50
CA ILE A 183 -16.40 1.73 -17.48
C ILE A 183 -16.20 3.25 -17.51
N TYR A 184 -14.94 3.68 -17.39
CA TYR A 184 -14.60 5.08 -17.29
C TYR A 184 -14.82 5.84 -18.60
N GLU A 185 -14.66 5.19 -19.76
CA GLU A 185 -15.06 5.75 -21.06
C GLU A 185 -16.54 6.12 -21.08
N LYS A 186 -17.42 5.21 -20.63
CA LYS A 186 -18.88 5.46 -20.58
C LYS A 186 -19.25 6.57 -19.60
N LEU A 187 -18.59 6.63 -18.44
CA LEU A 187 -18.82 7.70 -17.47
C LEU A 187 -18.39 9.07 -18.02
N ILE A 188 -17.22 9.13 -18.66
CA ILE A 188 -16.69 10.35 -19.28
C ILE A 188 -17.59 10.81 -20.45
N ASP A 189 -18.03 9.88 -21.31
CA ASP A 189 -18.87 10.21 -22.46
C ASP A 189 -20.25 10.74 -22.05
N ASN A 190 -20.78 10.29 -20.90
CA ASN A 190 -22.04 10.79 -20.37
C ASN A 190 -21.93 12.23 -19.84
N ASN A 191 -20.97 12.48 -18.94
CA ASN A 191 -20.73 13.83 -18.43
C ASN A 191 -19.31 13.94 -17.84
N PRO A 192 -18.34 14.50 -18.59
CA PRO A 192 -16.94 14.56 -18.15
C PRO A 192 -16.75 15.50 -16.95
N GLU A 193 -17.58 16.53 -16.80
CA GLU A 193 -17.47 17.51 -15.70
C GLU A 193 -17.85 16.87 -14.37
N VAL A 194 -19.03 16.25 -14.32
CA VAL A 194 -19.55 15.55 -13.13
C VAL A 194 -18.62 14.40 -12.76
N PHE A 195 -18.12 13.66 -13.74
CA PHE A 195 -17.17 12.58 -13.53
C PHE A 195 -15.92 13.05 -12.79
N VAL A 196 -15.26 14.11 -13.27
CA VAL A 196 -14.03 14.63 -12.65
C VAL A 196 -14.29 15.15 -11.24
N GLU A 197 -15.42 15.79 -10.99
CA GLU A 197 -15.79 16.30 -9.67
C GLU A 197 -16.01 15.17 -8.66
N GLN A 198 -16.77 14.13 -9.04
CA GLN A 198 -16.97 12.96 -8.18
C GLN A 198 -15.64 12.24 -7.90
N LEU A 199 -14.79 12.09 -8.92
CA LEU A 199 -13.49 11.45 -8.77
C LEU A 199 -12.55 12.27 -7.87
N SER A 200 -12.58 13.60 -7.97
CA SER A 200 -11.78 14.51 -7.14
C SER A 200 -12.14 14.40 -5.66
N VAL A 201 -13.44 14.42 -5.33
CA VAL A 201 -13.91 14.25 -3.95
C VAL A 201 -13.46 12.89 -3.39
N ALA A 202 -13.65 11.82 -4.17
CA ALA A 202 -13.26 10.49 -3.75
C ALA A 202 -11.74 10.34 -3.60
N ALA A 203 -10.94 10.95 -4.47
CA ALA A 203 -9.48 10.92 -4.39
C ALA A 203 -8.98 11.63 -3.14
N LYS A 204 -9.60 12.77 -2.76
CA LYS A 204 -9.28 13.46 -1.49
C LYS A 204 -9.55 12.55 -0.29
N ILE A 205 -10.72 11.92 -0.23
CA ILE A 205 -11.04 10.95 0.84
C ILE A 205 -10.06 9.77 0.84
N TYR A 206 -9.76 9.23 -0.33
CA TYR A 206 -8.87 8.07 -0.46
C TYR A 206 -7.44 8.38 -0.04
N SER A 207 -6.98 9.62 -0.21
CA SER A 207 -5.67 10.07 0.25
C SER A 207 -5.48 9.87 1.76
N TYR A 208 -6.55 10.01 2.56
CA TYR A 208 -6.53 9.74 4.00
C TYR A 208 -6.21 8.29 4.33
N PHE A 209 -6.48 7.35 3.42
CA PHE A 209 -6.22 5.93 3.61
C PHE A 209 -4.81 5.53 3.15
N LEU A 210 -4.24 6.31 2.24
CA LEU A 210 -2.88 6.13 1.72
C LEU A 210 -1.84 6.78 2.64
N ASP A 211 -2.15 7.98 3.11
CA ASP A 211 -1.35 8.75 4.04
C ASP A 211 -2.23 9.31 5.18
N PRO A 212 -2.58 8.49 6.19
CA PRO A 212 -3.40 8.94 7.30
C PRO A 212 -2.77 10.08 8.11
N GLU A 213 -1.45 10.24 8.10
CA GLU A 213 -0.77 11.29 8.85
C GLU A 213 -0.93 12.67 8.20
N SER A 214 -1.31 12.71 6.93
CA SER A 214 -1.67 13.95 6.22
C SER A 214 -3.01 14.56 6.65
N ILE A 215 -3.85 13.83 7.39
CA ILE A 215 -5.18 14.29 7.80
C ILE A 215 -5.05 15.46 8.78
N THR A 216 -5.61 16.62 8.42
CA THR A 216 -5.58 17.82 9.26
C THR A 216 -6.90 18.07 10.00
N GLU A 217 -8.00 17.56 9.45
CA GLU A 217 -9.37 17.87 9.85
C GLU A 217 -9.77 17.17 11.15
N SER A 218 -9.40 15.88 11.30
CA SER A 218 -9.71 15.09 12.50
C SER A 218 -8.62 14.07 12.78
N ARG A 219 -7.75 14.38 13.75
CA ARG A 219 -6.65 13.50 14.17
C ARG A 219 -7.13 12.18 14.78
N LYS A 220 -8.43 12.06 15.09
CA LYS A 220 -9.03 10.83 15.63
C LYS A 220 -8.94 9.65 14.66
N PHE A 221 -8.94 9.91 13.35
CA PHE A 221 -8.90 8.86 12.33
C PHE A 221 -7.49 8.29 12.09
N ILE A 222 -6.43 9.03 12.46
CA ILE A 222 -5.05 8.70 12.10
C ILE A 222 -4.67 7.32 12.62
N LYS A 223 -4.82 7.07 13.93
CA LYS A 223 -4.42 5.80 14.54
C LYS A 223 -5.25 4.61 14.04
N PRO A 224 -6.59 4.67 13.97
CA PRO A 224 -7.41 3.61 13.36
C PRO A 224 -7.03 3.31 11.90
N LEU A 225 -6.83 4.32 11.05
CA LEU A 225 -6.47 4.13 9.64
C LEU A 225 -5.04 3.59 9.48
N LEU A 226 -4.09 4.05 10.29
CA LEU A 226 -2.74 3.47 10.32
C LEU A 226 -2.80 2.00 10.72
N ASN A 227 -3.59 1.65 11.75
CA ASN A 227 -3.76 0.26 12.15
C ASN A 227 -4.38 -0.57 11.03
N LEU A 228 -5.39 -0.05 10.33
CA LEU A 228 -6.03 -0.70 9.20
C LEU A 228 -5.05 -0.92 8.03
N SER A 229 -4.24 0.08 7.70
CA SER A 229 -3.19 -0.01 6.69
C SER A 229 -2.14 -1.07 7.06
N ARG A 230 -1.69 -1.08 8.33
CA ARG A 230 -0.69 -2.04 8.85
C ARG A 230 -1.17 -3.49 8.86
N ILE A 231 -2.47 -3.73 9.08
CA ILE A 231 -3.09 -5.07 8.96
C ILE A 231 -3.56 -5.37 7.52
N GLN A 232 -3.13 -4.60 6.52
CA GLN A 232 -3.43 -4.82 5.10
C GLN A 232 -4.93 -4.75 4.76
N GLY A 233 -5.67 -3.89 5.46
CA GLY A 233 -7.11 -3.70 5.32
C GLY A 233 -7.58 -2.94 4.08
N ALA A 234 -6.71 -2.72 3.09
CA ALA A 234 -7.00 -1.99 1.85
C ALA A 234 -8.26 -2.47 1.07
N PRO A 235 -8.66 -3.77 1.10
CA PRO A 235 -9.91 -4.19 0.47
C PRO A 235 -11.16 -3.45 1.01
N SER A 236 -11.15 -3.04 2.28
CA SER A 236 -12.26 -2.32 2.90
C SER A 236 -12.39 -0.86 2.48
N TYR A 237 -11.44 -0.33 1.71
CA TYR A 237 -11.52 1.06 1.24
C TYR A 237 -12.74 1.28 0.34
N ILE A 238 -13.29 0.24 -0.30
CA ILE A 238 -14.60 0.32 -0.97
C ILE A 238 -15.68 0.86 -0.02
N LEU A 239 -15.77 0.30 1.18
CA LEU A 239 -16.71 0.73 2.20
C LEU A 239 -16.33 2.11 2.76
N LEU A 240 -15.05 2.33 3.07
CA LEU A 240 -14.61 3.59 3.68
C LEU A 240 -14.82 4.80 2.78
N ILE A 241 -14.55 4.73 1.47
CA ILE A 241 -14.80 5.87 0.58
C ILE A 241 -16.28 6.28 0.64
N LYS A 242 -17.20 5.29 0.63
CA LYS A 242 -18.64 5.53 0.72
C LYS A 242 -19.02 6.13 2.09
N LEU A 243 -18.52 5.57 3.20
CA LEU A 243 -18.83 6.07 4.54
C LEU A 243 -18.32 7.49 4.80
N PHE A 244 -17.11 7.82 4.33
CA PHE A 244 -16.56 9.18 4.46
C PHE A 244 -17.27 10.19 3.54
N ARG A 245 -17.61 9.80 2.30
CA ARG A 245 -18.34 10.68 1.37
C ARG A 245 -19.74 11.00 1.92
N ASP A 246 -20.43 9.97 2.38
CA ASP A 246 -21.84 10.07 2.78
C ASP A 246 -22.00 10.18 4.30
N GLN A 247 -20.93 10.55 5.03
CA GLN A 247 -20.90 10.60 6.49
C GLN A 247 -22.07 11.43 7.05
N MET A 248 -22.31 12.61 6.47
CA MET A 248 -23.40 13.50 6.88
C MET A 248 -24.78 12.91 6.56
N LEU A 249 -24.95 12.28 5.40
CA LEU A 249 -26.21 11.66 4.98
C LEU A 249 -26.57 10.45 5.85
N LEU A 250 -25.56 9.67 6.24
CA LEU A 250 -25.70 8.53 7.12
C LEU A 250 -25.82 8.93 8.61
N GLY A 251 -25.70 10.22 8.94
CA GLY A 251 -25.74 10.69 10.32
C GLY A 251 -24.63 10.13 11.21
N LEU A 252 -23.44 9.89 10.64
CA LEU A 252 -22.31 9.28 11.34
C LEU A 252 -21.43 10.34 12.03
N ALA A 253 -21.34 10.26 13.35
CA ALA A 253 -20.33 10.99 14.10
C ALA A 253 -18.93 10.40 13.86
N ASP A 254 -17.88 11.22 14.01
CA ASP A 254 -16.49 10.79 13.89
C ASP A 254 -16.17 9.57 14.77
N ASP A 255 -16.69 9.52 15.99
CA ASP A 255 -16.44 8.41 16.91
C ASP A 255 -17.10 7.11 16.42
N GLN A 256 -18.24 7.17 15.73
CA GLN A 256 -18.89 6.02 15.11
C GLN A 256 -18.12 5.53 13.89
N LEU A 257 -17.59 6.45 13.08
CA LEU A 257 -16.74 6.10 11.94
C LEU A 257 -15.41 5.48 12.42
N CYS A 258 -14.81 6.01 13.49
CA CYS A 258 -13.68 5.39 14.18
C CYS A 258 -14.00 3.98 14.68
N GLN A 259 -15.19 3.76 15.25
CA GLN A 259 -15.63 2.41 15.65
C GLN A 259 -15.70 1.47 14.44
N ILE A 260 -16.25 1.90 13.30
CA ILE A 260 -16.27 1.10 12.07
C ILE A 260 -14.86 0.74 11.60
N ILE A 261 -13.92 1.70 11.62
CA ILE A 261 -12.52 1.43 11.24
C ILE A 261 -11.89 0.40 12.20
N ASN A 262 -12.14 0.49 13.51
CA ASN A 262 -11.61 -0.46 14.47
C ASN A 262 -12.26 -1.86 14.35
N ILE A 263 -13.54 -1.94 13.98
CA ILE A 263 -14.21 -3.19 13.60
C ILE A 263 -13.53 -3.81 12.37
N LEU A 264 -13.19 -3.00 11.35
CA LEU A 264 -12.44 -3.47 10.18
C LEU A 264 -11.05 -3.98 10.57
N VAL A 265 -10.35 -3.30 11.48
CA VAL A 265 -9.06 -3.78 12.02
C VAL A 265 -9.23 -5.17 12.66
N ALA A 266 -10.22 -5.34 13.55
CA ALA A 266 -10.47 -6.63 14.20
C ALA A 266 -10.83 -7.73 13.17
N PHE A 267 -11.65 -7.40 12.18
CA PHE A 267 -11.97 -8.29 11.06
C PHE A 267 -10.72 -8.73 10.30
N PHE A 268 -9.84 -7.80 9.92
CA PHE A 268 -8.62 -8.14 9.18
C PHE A 268 -7.58 -8.88 10.02
N VAL A 269 -7.49 -8.63 11.33
CA VAL A 269 -6.65 -9.46 12.21
C VAL A 269 -7.11 -10.91 12.13
N ARG A 270 -8.41 -11.15 12.37
CA ARG A 270 -8.96 -12.50 12.33
C ARG A 270 -8.80 -13.14 10.95
N ARG A 271 -9.24 -12.43 9.91
CA ARG A 271 -9.21 -12.90 8.52
C ARG A 271 -7.79 -13.20 8.03
N ASN A 272 -6.78 -12.41 8.43
CA ASN A 272 -5.40 -12.65 7.99
C ASN A 272 -4.72 -13.81 8.72
N ILE A 273 -5.24 -14.20 9.89
CA ILE A 273 -4.76 -15.36 10.65
C ILE A 273 -5.51 -16.64 10.22
N THR A 274 -6.79 -16.54 9.87
CA THR A 274 -7.60 -17.72 9.49
C THR A 274 -7.79 -17.91 7.98
N ASP A 275 -7.28 -16.98 7.16
CA ASP A 275 -7.56 -16.81 5.72
C ASP A 275 -9.06 -16.93 5.33
N ASN A 276 -9.94 -16.46 6.21
CA ASN A 276 -11.39 -16.55 6.03
C ASN A 276 -12.08 -15.24 6.43
N PRO A 277 -12.89 -14.62 5.54
CA PRO A 277 -13.18 -15.05 4.17
C PRO A 277 -11.99 -14.91 3.21
N SER A 278 -12.06 -15.66 2.11
CA SER A 278 -10.98 -15.69 1.11
C SER A 278 -10.80 -14.33 0.43
N THR A 279 -9.57 -14.01 -0.02
CA THR A 279 -9.24 -12.72 -0.66
C THR A 279 -10.18 -12.35 -1.81
N ARG A 280 -10.63 -13.34 -2.60
CA ARG A 280 -11.51 -13.13 -3.76
C ARG A 280 -12.92 -12.66 -3.39
N ASP A 281 -13.38 -12.98 -2.18
CA ASP A 281 -14.74 -12.68 -1.72
C ASP A 281 -14.84 -11.28 -1.09
N LEU A 282 -13.70 -10.69 -0.69
CA LEU A 282 -13.66 -9.41 0.02
C LEU A 282 -14.30 -8.25 -0.75
N ASN A 283 -14.05 -8.15 -2.06
CA ASN A 283 -14.69 -7.11 -2.86
C ASN A 283 -16.21 -7.25 -2.84
N GLN A 284 -16.72 -8.47 -3.04
CA GLN A 284 -18.16 -8.73 -3.05
C GLN A 284 -18.79 -8.49 -1.67
N LEU A 285 -18.08 -8.84 -0.59
CA LEU A 285 -18.49 -8.55 0.78
C LEU A 285 -18.67 -7.04 1.01
N PHE A 286 -17.63 -6.22 0.74
CA PHE A 286 -17.70 -4.78 0.99
C PHE A 286 -18.69 -4.08 0.07
N MET A 287 -18.82 -4.51 -1.18
CA MET A 287 -19.84 -4.01 -2.10
C MET A 287 -21.26 -4.36 -1.59
N GLY A 288 -21.46 -5.57 -1.07
CA GLY A 288 -22.75 -5.98 -0.50
C GLY A 288 -23.11 -5.23 0.79
N ILE A 289 -22.11 -4.79 1.57
CA ILE A 289 -22.33 -3.87 2.70
C ILE A 289 -22.77 -2.51 2.15
N VAL A 290 -22.02 -1.94 1.21
CA VAL A 290 -22.31 -0.64 0.59
C VAL A 290 -23.72 -0.57 0.00
N ASP A 291 -24.18 -1.63 -0.69
CA ASP A 291 -25.52 -1.65 -1.28
C ASP A 291 -26.66 -1.58 -0.23
N LYS A 292 -26.37 -1.87 1.04
CA LYS A 292 -27.38 -2.00 2.11
C LYS A 292 -27.28 -0.90 3.17
N ILE A 293 -26.15 -0.20 3.29
CA ILE A 293 -25.97 0.82 4.33
C ILE A 293 -26.87 2.05 4.16
N ASP A 294 -27.31 2.35 2.93
CA ASP A 294 -28.16 3.52 2.63
C ASP A 294 -29.55 3.44 3.29
N THR A 295 -29.90 2.29 3.87
CA THR A 295 -31.14 2.07 4.63
C THR A 295 -30.99 2.28 6.14
N SER A 296 -29.78 2.59 6.62
CA SER A 296 -29.43 2.72 8.04
C SER A 296 -28.88 4.12 8.34
N SER A 297 -28.86 4.50 9.63
CA SER A 297 -28.27 5.77 10.07
C SER A 297 -27.59 5.65 11.44
N GLY A 298 -26.59 6.50 11.69
CA GLY A 298 -25.87 6.59 12.96
C GLY A 298 -25.38 5.22 13.46
N MET A 299 -25.80 4.83 14.67
CA MET A 299 -25.38 3.56 15.29
C MET A 299 -25.87 2.32 14.54
N ASP A 300 -26.97 2.40 13.78
CA ASP A 300 -27.47 1.25 13.03
C ASP A 300 -26.52 0.86 11.90
N VAL A 301 -25.79 1.83 11.33
CA VAL A 301 -24.72 1.56 10.36
C VAL A 301 -23.59 0.80 11.04
N VAL A 302 -23.15 1.24 12.22
CA VAL A 302 -22.09 0.56 13.00
C VAL A 302 -22.49 -0.88 13.31
N LYS A 303 -23.71 -1.07 13.81
CA LYS A 303 -24.27 -2.40 14.14
C LYS A 303 -24.35 -3.29 12.91
N PHE A 304 -24.86 -2.77 11.79
CA PHE A 304 -24.96 -3.52 10.54
C PHE A 304 -23.59 -3.97 10.02
N VAL A 305 -22.59 -3.07 9.98
CA VAL A 305 -21.22 -3.40 9.58
C VAL A 305 -20.62 -4.45 10.51
N ARG A 306 -20.73 -4.26 11.83
CA ARG A 306 -20.25 -5.21 12.85
C ARG A 306 -20.84 -6.60 12.65
N THR A 307 -22.17 -6.71 12.62
CA THR A 307 -22.85 -8.00 12.49
C THR A 307 -22.53 -8.67 11.16
N THR A 308 -22.47 -7.91 10.06
CA THR A 308 -22.13 -8.47 8.74
C THR A 308 -20.71 -9.05 8.73
N LEU A 309 -19.73 -8.32 9.26
CA LEU A 309 -18.34 -8.77 9.30
C LEU A 309 -18.12 -9.93 10.28
N GLN A 310 -18.81 -9.91 11.42
CA GLN A 310 -18.78 -11.01 12.40
C GLN A 310 -19.33 -12.31 11.78
N ASN A 311 -20.46 -12.24 11.08
CA ASN A 311 -21.12 -13.42 10.50
C ASN A 311 -20.31 -14.13 9.41
N VAL A 312 -19.45 -13.39 8.68
CA VAL A 312 -18.60 -13.97 7.63
C VAL A 312 -17.20 -14.34 8.15
N SER A 313 -16.86 -13.95 9.37
CA SER A 313 -15.57 -14.27 9.98
C SER A 313 -15.54 -15.70 10.51
N SER A 314 -14.33 -16.25 10.67
CA SER A 314 -14.15 -17.50 11.42
C SER A 314 -14.65 -17.39 12.86
N SER A 315 -15.06 -18.53 13.45
CA SER A 315 -15.42 -18.58 14.88
C SER A 315 -14.24 -18.28 15.79
N ASP A 316 -14.52 -18.01 17.07
CA ASP A 316 -13.48 -17.75 18.07
C ASP A 316 -12.58 -18.98 18.26
N GLU A 317 -13.16 -20.18 18.22
CA GLU A 317 -12.44 -21.44 18.34
C GLU A 317 -11.43 -21.59 17.20
N ASN A 318 -11.87 -21.42 15.95
CA ASN A 318 -10.98 -21.50 14.78
C ASN A 318 -9.92 -20.41 14.79
N PHE A 319 -10.26 -19.20 15.23
CA PHE A 319 -9.28 -18.11 15.35
C PHE A 319 -8.21 -18.42 16.39
N ILE A 320 -8.60 -18.97 17.55
CA ILE A 320 -7.68 -19.41 18.60
C ILE A 320 -6.80 -20.56 18.11
N GLU A 321 -7.37 -21.55 17.42
CA GLU A 321 -6.64 -22.67 16.83
C GLU A 321 -5.55 -22.17 15.86
N SER A 322 -5.91 -21.27 14.94
CA SER A 322 -4.94 -20.67 14.00
C SER A 322 -3.85 -19.87 14.73
N LEU A 323 -4.17 -19.14 15.80
CA LEU A 323 -3.17 -18.41 16.58
C LEU A 323 -2.17 -19.33 17.32
N ARG A 324 -2.54 -20.58 17.60
CA ARG A 324 -1.63 -21.60 18.17
C ARG A 324 -0.67 -22.18 17.13
N GLY A 325 -0.97 -22.01 15.85
CA GLY A 325 -0.15 -22.44 14.72
C GLY A 325 1.12 -21.60 14.51
N PRO A 326 1.87 -21.87 13.42
CA PRO A 326 3.10 -21.17 13.07
C PRO A 326 2.82 -19.81 12.40
N ILE A 327 2.12 -18.91 13.10
CA ILE A 327 1.58 -17.66 12.55
C ILE A 327 2.62 -16.75 11.87
N TYR A 328 3.88 -16.80 12.29
CA TYR A 328 4.93 -15.98 11.67
C TYR A 328 5.30 -16.46 10.27
N GLU A 329 5.32 -17.78 10.07
CA GLU A 329 5.58 -18.40 8.78
C GLU A 329 4.43 -18.13 7.81
N GLU A 330 3.19 -18.27 8.31
CA GLU A 330 1.98 -18.06 7.53
C GLU A 330 1.76 -16.58 7.19
N ASN A 331 1.94 -15.68 8.17
CA ASN A 331 1.71 -14.25 7.98
C ASN A 331 2.54 -13.39 8.95
N SER A 332 3.81 -13.16 8.61
CA SER A 332 4.72 -12.31 9.37
C SER A 332 4.21 -10.87 9.57
N GLY A 333 3.47 -10.32 8.61
CA GLY A 333 2.87 -8.99 8.70
C GLY A 333 1.78 -8.89 9.77
N ALA A 334 0.83 -9.83 9.76
CA ALA A 334 -0.22 -9.92 10.78
C ALA A 334 0.37 -10.23 12.16
N THR A 335 1.33 -11.15 12.23
CA THR A 335 2.05 -11.48 13.47
C THR A 335 2.72 -10.24 14.07
N ARG A 336 3.40 -9.44 13.24
CA ARG A 336 4.02 -8.20 13.70
C ARG A 336 3.00 -7.20 14.22
N PHE A 337 1.89 -7.03 13.50
CA PHE A 337 0.80 -6.16 13.93
C PHE A 337 0.24 -6.58 15.29
N ILE A 338 0.00 -7.89 15.49
CA ILE A 338 -0.49 -8.45 16.75
C ILE A 338 0.47 -8.15 17.90
N LEU A 339 1.77 -8.44 17.75
CA LEU A 339 2.77 -8.17 18.79
C LEU A 339 2.83 -6.67 19.12
N CYS A 340 2.82 -5.80 18.11
CA CYS A 340 2.76 -4.35 18.33
C CYS A 340 1.49 -3.93 19.07
N ALA A 341 0.33 -4.49 18.72
CA ALA A 341 -0.94 -4.13 19.34
C ALA A 341 -1.02 -4.56 20.82
N ILE A 342 -0.50 -5.74 21.15
CA ILE A 342 -0.39 -6.22 22.53
C ILE A 342 0.47 -5.25 23.36
N GLU A 343 1.67 -4.93 22.84
CA GLU A 343 2.60 -4.04 23.52
C GLU A 343 2.02 -2.62 23.64
N GLU A 344 1.50 -2.03 22.56
CA GLU A 344 0.88 -0.70 22.56
C GLU A 344 -0.29 -0.59 23.55
N ASN A 345 -1.11 -1.63 23.69
CA ASN A 345 -2.23 -1.62 24.64
C ASN A 345 -1.78 -1.60 26.11
N SER A 346 -0.55 -2.01 26.40
CA SER A 346 0.03 -1.94 27.74
C SER A 346 0.74 -0.62 28.03
N MET A 347 0.96 0.22 27.01
CA MET A 347 1.71 1.47 27.16
C MET A 347 0.89 2.56 27.84
N THR A 348 1.58 3.39 28.60
CA THR A 348 1.10 4.65 29.16
C THR A 348 1.74 5.82 28.41
N LYS A 349 1.39 7.07 28.78
CA LYS A 349 2.05 8.25 28.19
C LYS A 349 3.55 8.27 28.53
N GLU A 350 3.92 7.74 29.69
CA GLU A 350 5.26 7.67 30.24
C GLU A 350 6.11 6.58 29.56
N THR A 351 5.48 5.53 29.04
CA THR A 351 6.17 4.38 28.42
C THR A 351 5.98 4.29 26.91
N LEU A 352 5.40 5.32 26.28
CA LEU A 352 5.07 5.34 24.86
C LEU A 352 6.33 5.15 24.00
N LYS A 353 6.30 4.12 23.15
CA LYS A 353 7.35 3.82 22.16
C LYS A 353 6.71 3.75 20.78
N ASP A 354 7.33 4.37 19.78
CA ASP A 354 6.92 4.18 18.39
C ASP A 354 7.45 2.84 17.85
N LEU A 355 6.67 1.78 18.04
CA LEU A 355 7.00 0.43 17.56
C LEU A 355 7.03 0.32 16.03
N TRP A 356 6.53 1.34 15.32
CA TRP A 356 6.44 1.37 13.87
C TRP A 356 7.50 2.28 13.25
N GLN A 357 8.35 2.90 14.07
CA GLN A 357 9.46 3.73 13.64
C GLN A 357 10.34 2.96 12.66
N ARG A 358 10.74 3.64 11.58
CA ARG A 358 11.61 3.09 10.53
C ARG A 358 12.92 3.86 10.45
N ASN A 359 13.99 3.12 10.14
CA ASN A 359 15.23 3.68 9.64
C ASN A 359 15.32 3.35 8.14
N LYS A 360 15.19 4.37 7.29
CA LYS A 360 15.02 4.20 5.84
C LYS A 360 13.82 3.30 5.53
N LYS A 361 14.07 2.08 5.06
CA LYS A 361 13.02 1.11 4.70
C LYS A 361 12.74 0.10 5.81
N ASP A 362 13.63 -0.06 6.78
CA ASP A 362 13.56 -1.12 7.78
C ASP A 362 12.93 -0.63 9.08
N TYR A 363 12.17 -1.51 9.75
CA TYR A 363 11.65 -1.20 11.08
C TYR A 363 12.80 -1.23 12.11
N ILE A 364 12.78 -0.28 13.04
CA ILE A 364 13.70 -0.30 14.18
C ILE A 364 13.33 -1.47 15.11
N TRP A 365 12.06 -1.54 15.51
CA TRP A 365 11.53 -2.67 16.25
C TRP A 365 11.19 -3.81 15.30
N THR A 366 11.86 -4.94 15.43
CA THR A 366 11.62 -6.13 14.60
C THR A 366 11.19 -7.30 15.47
N ILE A 367 10.63 -8.33 14.83
CA ILE A 367 10.28 -9.58 15.52
C ILE A 367 11.57 -10.31 15.87
N GLU A 368 11.75 -10.60 17.15
CA GLU A 368 12.82 -11.44 17.68
C GLU A 368 12.26 -12.83 18.01
N HIS A 369 13.02 -13.87 17.65
CA HIS A 369 12.72 -15.25 18.02
C HIS A 369 13.49 -15.60 19.29
N ILE A 370 12.78 -16.02 20.33
CA ILE A 370 13.38 -16.33 21.63
C ILE A 370 14.31 -17.53 21.46
N PHE A 371 13.75 -18.67 21.04
CA PHE A 371 14.50 -19.76 20.45
C PHE A 371 14.90 -19.36 19.02
N PRO A 372 16.21 -19.18 18.70
CA PRO A 372 16.66 -18.57 17.46
C PRO A 372 16.21 -19.32 16.21
N GLN A 373 16.00 -18.56 15.13
CA GLN A 373 15.64 -19.08 13.81
C GLN A 373 16.77 -19.84 13.08
N ASP A 374 18.01 -19.71 13.56
CA ASP A 374 19.15 -20.38 12.93
C ASP A 374 18.99 -21.90 13.02
N PRO A 375 18.96 -22.63 11.88
CA PRO A 375 18.83 -24.09 11.90
C PRO A 375 20.03 -24.78 12.57
N SER A 376 21.15 -24.07 12.72
CA SER A 376 22.34 -24.52 13.46
C SER A 376 22.14 -24.30 14.96
N ILE A 377 21.30 -25.15 15.58
CA ILE A 377 20.99 -25.09 17.01
C ILE A 377 22.28 -25.28 17.83
N THR A 378 22.70 -24.21 18.54
CA THR A 378 23.88 -24.22 19.43
C THR A 378 23.71 -25.21 20.59
N GLU A 379 24.81 -25.71 21.14
CA GLU A 379 24.76 -26.62 22.31
C GLU A 379 24.05 -26.01 23.52
N ALA A 380 24.23 -24.70 23.77
CA ALA A 380 23.53 -23.99 24.84
C ALA A 380 22.00 -24.07 24.67
N TRP A 381 21.52 -23.94 23.43
CA TRP A 381 20.10 -24.08 23.13
C TRP A 381 19.62 -25.53 23.17
N VAL A 382 20.41 -26.50 22.72
CA VAL A 382 20.09 -27.93 22.87
C VAL A 382 19.93 -28.29 24.35
N GLN A 383 20.82 -27.78 25.21
CA GLN A 383 20.71 -27.96 26.66
C GLN A 383 19.44 -27.29 27.22
N THR A 384 19.14 -26.07 26.79
CA THR A 384 18.01 -25.28 27.32
C THR A 384 16.65 -25.87 26.90
N ILE A 385 16.47 -26.19 25.62
CA ILE A 385 15.18 -26.57 25.03
C ILE A 385 14.87 -28.06 25.21
N ALA A 386 15.90 -28.90 25.34
CA ALA A 386 15.78 -30.35 25.27
C ALA A 386 16.71 -31.11 26.23
N ASP A 387 17.26 -30.45 27.24
CA ASP A 387 18.11 -31.06 28.26
C ASP A 387 19.33 -31.83 27.69
N GLY A 388 19.84 -31.40 26.53
CA GLY A 388 20.99 -32.01 25.84
C GLY A 388 20.61 -32.95 24.69
N ASP A 389 19.32 -33.25 24.49
CA ASP A 389 18.84 -34.10 23.39
C ASP A 389 18.70 -33.30 22.09
N ARG A 390 19.70 -33.42 21.21
CA ARG A 390 19.74 -32.72 19.92
C ARG A 390 18.58 -33.13 18.97
N PRO A 391 18.28 -34.43 18.75
CA PRO A 391 17.08 -34.82 17.99
C PRO A 391 15.79 -34.17 18.49
N LYS A 392 15.57 -34.14 19.82
CA LYS A 392 14.42 -33.48 20.43
C LYS A 392 14.44 -31.96 20.20
N ALA A 393 15.60 -31.31 20.34
CA ALA A 393 15.74 -29.88 20.06
C ALA A 393 15.38 -29.52 18.61
N VAL A 394 15.78 -30.35 17.65
CA VAL A 394 15.44 -30.16 16.21
C VAL A 394 13.93 -30.28 15.99
N ASN A 395 13.27 -31.25 16.62
CA ASN A 395 11.81 -31.39 16.54
C ASN A 395 11.09 -30.17 17.13
N ILE A 396 11.50 -29.71 18.32
CA ILE A 396 10.92 -28.51 18.93
C ILE A 396 11.14 -27.29 18.03
N HIS A 397 12.32 -27.14 17.43
CA HIS A 397 12.59 -26.05 16.49
C HIS A 397 11.63 -26.09 15.31
N GLN A 398 11.42 -27.24 14.68
CA GLN A 398 10.49 -27.36 13.54
C GLN A 398 9.04 -27.05 13.91
N THR A 399 8.61 -27.38 15.13
CA THR A 399 7.20 -27.31 15.53
C THR A 399 6.83 -26.03 16.30
N HIS A 400 7.80 -25.35 16.92
CA HIS A 400 7.54 -24.21 17.82
C HIS A 400 8.23 -22.90 17.39
N LEU A 401 9.14 -22.93 16.41
CA LEU A 401 9.92 -21.74 16.02
C LEU A 401 9.02 -20.55 15.68
N HIS A 402 7.96 -20.77 14.91
CA HIS A 402 7.08 -19.71 14.38
C HIS A 402 5.79 -19.51 15.18
N LYS A 403 5.65 -20.16 16.34
CA LYS A 403 4.51 -19.97 17.25
C LYS A 403 4.59 -18.63 17.98
N LEU A 404 3.44 -18.02 18.25
CA LEU A 404 3.33 -16.72 18.93
C LEU A 404 4.14 -16.64 20.23
N GLY A 405 4.14 -17.71 21.04
CA GLY A 405 4.89 -17.78 22.29
C GLY A 405 6.41 -17.74 22.13
N ASN A 406 6.96 -18.04 20.95
CA ASN A 406 8.39 -17.92 20.70
C ASN A 406 8.80 -16.53 20.20
N LEU A 407 7.85 -15.59 20.05
CA LEU A 407 8.09 -14.32 19.38
C LEU A 407 7.96 -13.14 20.34
N THR A 408 8.83 -12.14 20.17
CA THR A 408 8.73 -10.85 20.85
C THR A 408 9.18 -9.71 19.92
N LEU A 409 9.19 -8.48 20.42
CA LEU A 409 9.74 -7.32 19.71
C LEU A 409 11.09 -6.92 20.31
N SER A 410 12.03 -6.53 19.45
CA SER A 410 13.31 -5.96 19.86
C SER A 410 13.80 -4.90 18.88
N ALA A 411 14.30 -3.78 19.42
CA ALA A 411 15.05 -2.77 18.67
C ALA A 411 16.53 -3.16 18.44
N TYR A 412 17.00 -4.22 19.11
CA TYR A 412 18.38 -4.71 19.09
C TYR A 412 18.44 -6.18 18.66
N ASN A 413 17.50 -6.60 17.80
CA ASN A 413 17.39 -7.99 17.32
C ASN A 413 18.73 -8.52 16.77
N ALA A 414 19.44 -7.72 15.97
CA ALA A 414 20.76 -8.06 15.45
C ALA A 414 21.83 -8.32 16.53
N ASN A 415 21.66 -7.78 17.75
CA ASN A 415 22.55 -8.00 18.89
C ASN A 415 22.17 -9.24 19.72
N LEU A 416 20.96 -9.77 19.55
CA LEU A 416 20.45 -10.94 20.27
C LEU A 416 20.69 -12.22 19.47
N GLY A 417 20.23 -12.28 18.22
CA GLY A 417 20.55 -13.34 17.26
C GLY A 417 20.53 -14.76 17.84
N ARG A 418 21.70 -15.42 17.81
CA ARG A 418 21.90 -16.81 18.28
C ARG A 418 22.44 -16.95 19.71
N LEU A 419 22.45 -15.87 20.48
CA LEU A 419 22.86 -15.92 21.88
C LEU A 419 21.99 -16.90 22.67
N SER A 420 22.54 -17.44 23.76
CA SER A 420 21.79 -18.29 24.69
C SER A 420 20.65 -17.51 25.36
N LEU A 421 19.70 -18.22 25.97
CA LEU A 421 18.56 -17.60 26.66
C LEU A 421 19.01 -16.57 27.72
N GLU A 422 19.99 -16.92 28.55
CA GLU A 422 20.51 -16.05 29.60
C GLU A 422 21.20 -14.81 29.02
N GLU A 423 22.03 -14.99 27.99
CA GLU A 423 22.69 -13.88 27.30
C GLU A 423 21.68 -12.94 26.64
N LYS A 424 20.61 -13.48 26.02
CA LYS A 424 19.53 -12.66 25.45
C LYS A 424 18.73 -11.94 26.53
N ARG A 425 18.44 -12.59 27.66
CA ARG A 425 17.72 -12.00 28.80
C ARG A 425 18.50 -10.82 29.38
N ASP A 426 19.79 -11.03 29.65
CA ASP A 426 20.63 -10.09 30.41
C ASP A 426 21.46 -9.15 29.53
N LYS A 427 21.27 -9.19 28.19
CA LYS A 427 22.03 -8.35 27.26
C LYS A 427 21.94 -6.87 27.63
N ARG A 428 23.11 -6.23 27.72
CA ARG A 428 23.26 -4.80 27.92
C ARG A 428 24.00 -4.13 26.77
N ASP A 429 23.75 -2.83 26.58
CA ASP A 429 24.55 -1.99 25.69
C ASP A 429 25.85 -1.52 26.38
N GLY A 430 26.64 -0.71 25.66
CA GLY A 430 27.90 -0.17 26.19
C GLY A 430 27.75 0.77 27.39
N GLU A 431 26.54 1.27 27.67
CA GLU A 431 26.22 2.12 28.82
C GLU A 431 25.62 1.30 29.99
N GLY A 432 25.56 -0.02 29.86
CA GLY A 432 25.03 -0.92 30.89
C GLY A 432 23.50 -0.97 30.97
N ARG A 433 22.78 -0.39 30.00
CA ARG A 433 21.31 -0.43 29.91
C ARG A 433 20.86 -1.76 29.32
N PHE A 434 19.78 -2.34 29.83
CA PHE A 434 19.25 -3.60 29.32
C PHE A 434 18.64 -3.42 27.92
N ILE A 435 19.19 -4.16 26.95
CA ILE A 435 18.68 -4.26 25.57
C ILE A 435 18.10 -5.64 25.25
N GLY A 436 18.28 -6.58 26.18
CA GLY A 436 17.69 -7.92 26.19
C GLY A 436 16.23 -7.96 26.65
N TYR A 437 15.79 -9.10 27.19
CA TYR A 437 14.40 -9.26 27.66
C TYR A 437 14.07 -8.48 28.93
N ARG A 438 15.08 -7.97 29.64
CA ARG A 438 14.92 -7.04 30.77
C ARG A 438 14.73 -5.57 30.34
N ASN A 439 14.31 -5.32 29.10
CA ASN A 439 14.13 -3.98 28.52
C ASN A 439 12.79 -3.30 28.89
N GLY A 440 11.96 -3.93 29.71
CA GLY A 440 10.68 -3.37 30.17
C GLY A 440 9.58 -3.31 29.10
N LEU A 441 9.63 -4.19 28.09
CA LEU A 441 8.46 -4.45 27.24
C LEU A 441 7.48 -5.37 27.97
N TYR A 442 6.19 -5.10 27.85
CA TYR A 442 5.14 -5.96 28.39
C TYR A 442 5.17 -7.37 27.78
N LEU A 443 5.50 -7.48 26.50
CA LEU A 443 5.73 -8.75 25.81
C LEU A 443 6.82 -9.61 26.46
N ASN A 444 7.73 -9.01 27.24
CA ASN A 444 8.86 -9.68 27.88
C ASN A 444 8.68 -9.85 29.39
N GLU A 445 7.52 -9.54 29.97
CA GLU A 445 7.30 -9.67 31.42
C GLU A 445 7.51 -11.10 31.95
N ASP A 446 7.17 -12.10 31.14
CA ASP A 446 7.45 -13.52 31.41
C ASP A 446 8.88 -13.95 31.07
N LEU A 447 9.60 -13.16 30.28
CA LEU A 447 10.97 -13.43 29.84
C LEU A 447 12.04 -12.78 30.72
N LYS A 448 11.69 -11.73 31.48
CA LYS A 448 12.66 -10.95 32.26
C LYS A 448 13.37 -11.76 33.34
N ASP A 449 12.71 -12.77 33.91
CA ASP A 449 13.24 -13.64 34.97
C ASP A 449 13.20 -15.12 34.57
N ILE A 450 13.17 -15.38 33.26
CA ILE A 450 13.07 -16.74 32.72
C ILE A 450 14.29 -17.57 33.08
N GLN A 451 14.06 -18.81 33.52
CA GLN A 451 15.12 -19.77 33.88
C GLN A 451 15.08 -21.04 33.02
N SER A 452 13.91 -21.42 32.50
CA SER A 452 13.73 -22.52 31.56
C SER A 452 13.08 -22.01 30.27
N TRP A 453 13.41 -22.64 29.15
CA TRP A 453 12.71 -22.39 27.90
C TRP A 453 12.57 -23.69 27.14
N LYS A 454 11.46 -24.40 27.37
CA LYS A 454 11.06 -25.67 26.76
C LYS A 454 9.83 -25.48 25.86
N ALA A 455 9.41 -26.55 25.18
CA ALA A 455 8.22 -26.49 24.33
C ALA A 455 6.97 -26.06 25.12
N GLU A 456 6.83 -26.55 26.35
CA GLU A 456 5.72 -26.23 27.24
C GLU A 456 5.69 -24.75 27.63
N ASP A 457 6.86 -24.12 27.81
CA ASP A 457 6.96 -22.68 28.11
C ASP A 457 6.50 -21.84 26.90
N ILE A 458 6.83 -22.28 25.68
CA ILE A 458 6.38 -21.64 24.43
C ILE A 458 4.86 -21.76 24.29
N ASP A 459 4.29 -22.93 24.56
CA ASP A 459 2.84 -23.15 24.47
C ASP A 459 2.09 -22.35 25.55
N GLN A 460 2.57 -22.33 26.79
CA GLN A 460 1.97 -21.54 27.87
C GLN A 460 2.00 -20.04 27.55
N ARG A 461 3.12 -19.53 27.04
CA ARG A 461 3.22 -18.13 26.59
C ARG A 461 2.30 -17.87 25.40
N THR A 462 2.16 -18.82 24.48
CA THR A 462 1.22 -18.73 23.36
C THR A 462 -0.21 -18.53 23.85
N ASP A 463 -0.70 -19.36 24.78
CA ASP A 463 -2.06 -19.24 25.32
C ASP A 463 -2.29 -17.90 26.07
N ARG A 464 -1.29 -17.43 26.83
CA ARG A 464 -1.33 -16.10 27.48
C ARG A 464 -1.50 -14.98 26.45
N LEU A 465 -0.69 -14.99 25.40
CA LEU A 465 -0.74 -13.97 24.36
C LEU A 465 -2.04 -14.07 23.54
N ILE A 466 -2.53 -15.27 23.24
CA ILE A 466 -3.83 -15.48 22.59
C ILE A 466 -4.96 -14.82 23.39
N THR A 467 -4.96 -14.96 24.70
CA THR A 467 -5.97 -14.31 25.57
C THR A 467 -5.96 -12.79 25.42
N ALA A 468 -4.77 -12.18 25.28
CA ALA A 468 -4.66 -10.74 25.00
C ALA A 468 -5.20 -10.40 23.61
N VAL A 469 -4.86 -11.19 22.58
CA VAL A 469 -5.31 -10.98 21.19
C VAL A 469 -6.84 -11.08 21.07
N THR A 470 -7.44 -12.13 21.63
CA THR A 470 -8.90 -12.35 21.55
C THR A 470 -9.67 -11.25 22.27
N SER A 471 -9.16 -10.78 23.41
CA SER A 471 -9.71 -9.63 24.11
C SER A 471 -9.60 -8.35 23.27
N LEU A 472 -8.42 -8.08 22.68
CA LEU A 472 -8.16 -6.86 21.91
C LEU A 472 -9.02 -6.75 20.65
N PHE A 473 -9.22 -7.86 19.94
CA PHE A 473 -9.87 -7.90 18.64
C PHE A 473 -11.24 -8.60 18.67
N SER A 474 -11.91 -8.60 19.83
CA SER A 474 -13.28 -9.08 19.92
C SER A 474 -14.27 -8.11 19.26
N PHE A 475 -15.21 -8.65 18.48
CA PHE A 475 -16.34 -7.89 17.97
C PHE A 475 -17.27 -7.37 19.08
N SER A 476 -17.30 -8.05 20.25
CA SER A 476 -18.13 -7.64 21.38
C SER A 476 -17.69 -6.33 22.02
N ARG A 477 -16.45 -5.86 21.77
CA ARG A 477 -15.99 -4.54 22.22
C ARG A 477 -16.80 -3.38 21.65
N TYR A 478 -17.55 -3.64 20.58
CA TYR A 478 -18.37 -2.65 19.90
C TYR A 478 -19.86 -2.92 20.10
N GLU A 479 -20.23 -3.84 21.00
CA GLU A 479 -21.62 -4.02 21.44
C GLU A 479 -22.01 -2.85 22.35
N LEU A 480 -23.04 -2.12 21.91
CA LEU A 480 -23.82 -1.18 22.71
C LEU A 480 -25.24 -1.72 22.78
#